data_AF-I4HR51-F1
#
_entry.id   AF-I4HR51-F1
#
_cell.length_a   1.000
_cell.length_b   1.000
_cell.length_c   1.000
_cell.angle_alpha   90.00
_cell.angle_beta   90.00
_cell.angle_gamma   90.00
#
_symmetry.space_group_name_H-M   'P 1'
#
loop_
_entity.id
_entity.type
_entity.pdbx_description
1 polymer ?
#
loop_
_entity_poly.entity_id
_entity_poly.type
_entity_poly.pdbx_seq_one_letter_code
_entity_poly.pdbx_strand_id
1 'polypeptide(L)' 'MESKVYDKAYKFAIRIVKGYKYLCETKQEYVLSKQLLRSGTSIGANMPRLMELFLKLIFELKCQ' A
#
# COMPACT_ATOMS: atom_id res chain seq x y z
N MET A 1 -10.05 -19.77 8.22
CA MET A 1 -9.84 -20.11 6.81
C MET A 1 -9.73 -18.80 6.04
N GLU A 2 -8.53 -18.23 5.93
CA GLU A 2 -8.32 -17.05 5.08
C GLU A 2 -8.43 -17.48 3.61
N SER A 3 -9.11 -16.66 2.80
CA SER A 3 -9.25 -16.96 1.38
C SER A 3 -7.91 -16.73 0.67
N LYS A 4 -7.59 -17.50 -0.38
CA LYS A 4 -6.39 -17.29 -1.22
C LYS A 4 -6.30 -15.86 -1.79
N VAL A 5 -7.43 -15.16 -1.87
CA VAL A 5 -7.51 -13.76 -2.30
C VAL A 5 -6.90 -12.84 -1.24
N TYR A 6 -7.18 -13.12 0.05
CA TYR A 6 -6.67 -12.33 1.16
C TYR A 6 -5.15 -12.36 1.25
N ASP A 7 -4.53 -13.54 1.11
CA ASP A 7 -3.07 -13.69 1.06
C ASP A 7 -2.41 -12.88 -0.06
N LYS A 8 -3.01 -12.90 -1.25
CA LYS A 8 -2.52 -12.13 -2.40
C LYS A 8 -2.66 -10.64 -2.18
N ALA A 9 -3.81 -10.22 -1.63
CA ALA A 9 -4.10 -8.84 -1.31
C ALA A 9 -3.13 -8.30 -0.24
N TYR A 10 -2.84 -9.09 0.79
CA TYR A 10 -1.87 -8.77 1.83
C TYR A 10 -0.46 -8.57 1.26
N LYS A 11 0.03 -9.53 0.45
CA LYS A 11 1.33 -9.42 -0.24
C LYS A 11 1.38 -8.20 -1.17
N PHE A 12 0.28 -7.89 -1.85
CA PHE A 12 0.16 -6.71 -2.70
C PHE A 12 0.28 -5.42 -1.90
N ALA A 13 -0.37 -5.31 -0.74
CA ALA A 13 -0.29 -4.14 0.13
C ALA A 13 1.15 -3.83 0.58
N ILE A 14 1.87 -4.85 1.03
CA ILE A 14 3.29 -4.73 1.39
C ILE A 14 4.11 -4.23 0.20
N ARG A 15 3.85 -4.76 -1.00
CA ARG A 15 4.59 -4.39 -2.21
C ARG A 15 4.34 -2.94 -2.63
N ILE A 16 3.11 -2.43 -2.50
CA ILE A 16 2.78 -1.03 -2.79
C ILE A 16 3.56 -0.09 -1.87
N VAL A 17 3.62 -0.39 -0.58
CA VAL A 17 4.36 0.42 0.41
C VAL A 17 5.85 0.44 0.12
N LYS A 18 6.45 -0.73 -0.15
CA LYS A 18 7.87 -0.83 -0.53
C LYS A 18 8.16 -0.11 -1.85
N GLY A 19 7.27 -0.23 -2.83
CA GLY A 19 7.37 0.48 -4.10
C GLY A 19 7.29 1.99 -3.93
N TYR A 20 6.36 2.48 -3.10
CA TYR A 20 6.27 3.89 -2.73
C TYR A 20 7.57 4.41 -2.12
N LYS A 21 8.10 3.72 -1.10
CA LYS A 21 9.38 4.10 -0.46
C LYS A 21 10.53 4.13 -1.45
N TYR A 22 10.67 3.08 -2.27
CA TYR A 22 11.70 3.02 -3.30
C TYR A 22 11.62 4.19 -4.30
N LEU A 23 10.41 4.51 -4.78
CA LEU A 23 10.22 5.62 -5.70
C LEU A 23 10.56 6.97 -5.05
N CYS A 24 10.18 7.19 -3.80
CA CYS A 24 10.50 8.42 -3.08
C CYS A 24 12.00 8.52 -2.73
N GLU A 25 12.58 7.49 -2.11
CA GLU A 25 13.95 7.53 -1.56
C GLU A 25 15.02 7.36 -2.65
N THR A 26 14.81 6.46 -3.61
CA THR A 26 15.82 6.15 -4.63
C THR A 26 15.64 6.95 -5.92
N LYS A 27 14.38 7.18 -6.34
CA LYS A 27 14.08 7.84 -7.62
C LYS A 27 13.68 9.31 -7.46
N GLN A 28 13.44 9.78 -6.23
CA GLN A 28 12.92 11.13 -5.94
C GLN A 28 11.62 11.42 -6.71
N GLU A 29 10.81 10.38 -6.94
CA GLU A 29 9.56 10.44 -7.67
C GLU A 29 8.39 10.56 -6.68
N TYR A 30 7.76 11.73 -6.63
CA TYR A 30 6.73 12.05 -5.62
C TYR A 30 5.31 12.12 -6.19
N VAL A 31 5.15 12.29 -7.50
CA VAL A 31 3.84 12.39 -8.14
C VAL A 31 3.29 10.98 -8.42
N LEU A 32 4.06 10.16 -9.13
CA LEU A 32 3.69 8.79 -9.46
C LEU A 32 3.62 7.89 -8.22
N SER A 33 4.52 8.07 -7.25
CA SER A 33 4.49 7.32 -5.99
C SER A 33 3.18 7.56 -5.22
N LYS A 34 2.74 8.81 -5.11
CA LYS A 34 1.44 9.15 -4.50
C LYS A 34 0.26 8.56 -5.26
N GLN A 35 0.32 8.53 -6.60
CA GLN A 35 -0.73 7.89 -7.42
C GLN A 35 -0.76 6.36 -7.23
N LEU A 36 0.41 5.72 -7.14
CA LEU A 36 0.55 4.30 -6.84
C LEU A 36 -0.04 3.96 -5.46
N LEU A 37 0.27 4.78 -4.45
CA LEU A 37 -0.27 4.59 -3.10
C LEU A 37 -1.80 4.74 -3.07
N ARG A 38 -2.35 5.78 -3.73
CA ARG A 38 -3.81 6.01 -3.82
C ARG A 38 -4.53 4.86 -4.53
N SER A 39 -4.04 4.44 -5.69
CA SER A 39 -4.63 3.32 -6.43
C SER A 39 -4.57 2.01 -5.65
N GLY A 40 -3.45 1.74 -4.95
CA GLY A 40 -3.31 0.59 -4.05
C GLY A 40 -4.32 0.59 -2.91
N THR A 41 -4.57 1.74 -2.28
CA THR A 41 -5.59 1.87 -1.22
C THR A 41 -7.01 1.68 -1.70
N SER A 42 -7.35 2.15 -2.91
CA SER A 42 -8.69 1.97 -3.47
C SER A 42 -9.04 0.48 -3.69
N ILE A 43 -8.05 -0.34 -4.06
CA ILE A 43 -8.23 -1.80 -4.13
C ILE A 43 -8.48 -2.39 -2.74
N GLY A 44 -7.75 -1.91 -1.73
CA GLY A 44 -7.95 -2.31 -0.34
C GLY A 44 -9.26 -1.84 0.27
N ALA A 45 -9.81 -0.70 -0.15
CA ALA A 45 -11.08 -0.18 0.33
C ALA A 45 -12.26 -1.11 0.05
N ASN A 46 -12.19 -1.91 -1.02
CA ASN A 46 -13.19 -2.93 -1.33
C ASN A 46 -13.08 -4.18 -0.44
N MET A 47 -12.03 -4.26 0.41
CA MET A 47 -11.78 -5.37 1.31
C MET A 47 -11.45 -4.83 2.71
N PRO A 48 -12.43 -4.72 3.63
CA PRO A 48 -12.31 -3.95 4.88
C PRO A 48 -11.05 -4.26 5.70
N ARG A 49 -10.71 -5.56 5.77
CA ARG A 49 -9.57 -6.05 6.54
C ARG A 49 -8.22 -5.69 5.89
N LEU A 50 -8.17 -5.52 4.57
CA LEU A 50 -6.99 -5.00 3.86
C LEU A 50 -6.87 -3.48 3.99
N MET A 51 -8.00 -2.76 3.96
CA MET A 51 -8.02 -1.31 4.17
C MET A 51 -7.41 -0.92 5.52
N GLU A 52 -7.74 -1.64 6.59
CA GLU A 52 -7.15 -1.44 7.91
C GLU A 52 -5.62 -1.61 7.89
N LEU A 53 -5.12 -2.60 7.14
CA LEU A 53 -3.70 -2.84 6.97
C LEU A 53 -3.00 -1.69 6.24
N PHE A 54 -3.59 -1.23 5.13
CA PHE A 54 -3.10 -0.07 4.39
C PHE A 54 -3.10 1.21 5.24
N LEU A 55 -4.09 1.40 6.11
CA LEU A 55 -4.16 2.56 7.00
C LEU A 55 -2.99 2.57 8.00
N LYS A 56 -2.69 1.41 8.60
CA LYS A 56 -1.52 1.24 9.50
C LYS A 56 -0.21 1.54 8.76
N LEU A 57 -0.04 0.99 7.55
CA LEU A 57 1.15 1.19 6.73
C LEU A 57 1.29 2.65 6.25
N ILE A 58 0.20 3.33 5.92
CA ILE A 58 0.21 4.75 5.54
C ILE A 58 0.56 5.64 6.72
N PHE A 59 0.08 5.31 7.91
CA PHE A 59 0.41 6.05 9.12
C PHE A 59 1.92 6.02 9.39
N GLU A 60 2.56 4.85 9.26
CA GLU A 60 4.02 4.73 9.32
C GLU A 60 4.73 5.55 8.24
N LEU A 61 4.19 5.59 7.01
CA LEU A 61 4.76 6.37 5.91
C LEU A 61 4.65 7.89 6.08
N LYS A 62 3.70 8.39 6.89
CA LYS A 62 3.53 9.83 7.15
C LYS A 62 4.34 10.32 8.36
N CYS A 63 4.86 9.41 9.19
CA CYS A 63 5.73 9.72 10.33
C CYS A 63 7.22 9.76 9.97
N GLN A 64 7.59 9.56 8.70
CA GLN A 64 8.94 9.73 8.16
C GLN A 64 8.96 10.93 7.20
#